data_AF-T0M6C6-F1
#
_entry.id   AF-T0M6C6-F1
#
_cell.length_a   1.000
_cell.length_b   1.000
_cell.length_c   1.000
_cell.angle_alpha   90.00
_cell.angle_beta   90.00
_cell.angle_gamma   90.00
#
_symmetry.space_group_name_H-M   'P 1'
#
loop_
_entity.id
_entity.type
_entity.pdbx_description
1 polymer ?
#
loop_
_entity_poly.entity_id
_entity_poly.type
_entity_poly.pdbx_seq_one_letter_code
_entity_poly.pdbx_strand_id
1 'polypeptide(L)' 'MDVDGAVEALKLLKVKNAIPMHYNTFPPIKADPVEFQQKAEKLGIVVTIPEIEKTFKV' A
#
# COMPACT_ATOMS: atom_id res chain seq x y z
N MET A 1 -7.76 3.45 -7.59
CA MET A 1 -8.21 2.72 -6.40
C MET A 1 -7.90 3.60 -5.22
N ASP A 2 -8.83 3.73 -4.28
CA ASP A 2 -8.59 4.41 -3.03
C ASP A 2 -7.91 3.48 -2.01
N VAL A 3 -7.57 4.02 -0.84
CA VAL A 3 -6.89 3.27 0.23
C VAL A 3 -7.76 2.11 0.72
N ASP A 4 -9.05 2.35 0.96
CA ASP A 4 -9.95 1.33 1.50
C ASP A 4 -10.16 0.16 0.54
N GLY A 5 -10.33 0.42 -0.75
CA GLY A 5 -10.41 -0.64 -1.75
C GLY A 5 -9.14 -1.48 -1.78
N ALA A 6 -7.97 -0.84 -1.68
CA ALA A 6 -6.70 -1.56 -1.67
C ALA A 6 -6.56 -2.46 -0.42
N VAL A 7 -7.01 -1.99 0.75
CA VAL A 7 -7.00 -2.78 2.00
C VAL A 7 -7.95 -3.98 1.92
N GLU A 8 -9.13 -3.82 1.32
CA GLU A 8 -10.04 -4.96 1.10
C GLU A 8 -9.43 -6.01 0.16
N ALA A 9 -8.72 -5.57 -0.89
CA ALA A 9 -8.02 -6.50 -1.78
C ALA A 9 -6.97 -7.33 -1.02
N LEU A 10 -6.28 -6.76 -0.02
CA LEU A 10 -5.33 -7.52 0.80
C LEU A 10 -5.99 -8.68 1.55
N LYS A 11 -7.20 -8.47 2.09
CA LYS A 11 -7.97 -9.51 2.80
C LYS A 11 -8.36 -10.64 1.86
N LEU A 12 -8.81 -10.29 0.66
CA LEU A 12 -9.22 -11.26 -0.37
C LEU A 12 -8.04 -12.11 -0.84
N LEU A 13 -6.87 -11.49 -1.02
CA LEU A 13 -5.66 -12.15 -1.50
C LEU A 13 -4.91 -12.91 -0.40
N LYS A 14 -5.22 -12.70 0.89
CA LYS A 14 -4.57 -13.33 2.05
C LYS A 14 -3.03 -13.21 2.03
N VAL A 15 -2.54 -12.04 1.63
CA VAL A 15 -1.11 -11.75 1.54
C VAL A 15 -0.50 -11.47 2.91
N LYS A 16 0.81 -11.71 3.05
CA LYS A 16 1.58 -11.37 4.25
C LYS A 16 2.32 -10.04 4.14
N ASN A 17 2.68 -9.67 2.91
CA ASN A 17 3.43 -8.45 2.60
C ASN A 17 2.72 -7.68 1.48
N ALA A 18 2.75 -6.35 1.54
CA ALA A 18 2.21 -5.49 0.50
C ALA A 18 3.13 -4.29 0.23
N ILE A 19 3.17 -3.86 -1.03
CA ILE A 19 3.91 -2.69 -1.50
C ILE A 19 2.89 -1.78 -2.19
N PRO A 20 2.54 -0.61 -1.63
CA PRO A 20 1.63 0.31 -2.28
C PRO A 20 2.33 0.94 -3.49
N MET A 21 1.58 1.12 -4.56
CA MET A 21 2.05 1.71 -5.81
C MET A 21 0.93 2.49 -6.48
N HIS A 22 1.23 3.16 -7.59
CA HIS A 22 0.25 3.89 -8.40
C HIS A 22 -0.53 4.95 -7.59
N TYR A 23 0.19 5.73 -6.80
CA TYR A 23 -0.31 6.87 -6.05
C TYR A 23 0.64 8.07 -6.21
N ASN A 24 0.12 9.28 -6.03
CA ASN A 24 0.88 10.56 -6.03
C ASN A 24 1.75 10.83 -7.27
N THR A 25 1.64 10.05 -8.36
CA THR A 25 2.38 10.28 -9.62
C THR A 25 1.69 11.33 -10.49
N PHE A 26 0.36 11.44 -10.41
CA PHE A 26 -0.45 12.43 -11.13
C PHE A 26 -1.51 13.04 -10.20
N PRO A 27 -1.99 14.28 -10.44
CA PRO A 27 -2.97 14.94 -9.58
C PRO A 27 -4.25 14.13 -9.27
N PRO A 28 -4.82 13.33 -10.20
CA PRO A 28 -6.03 12.54 -9.94
C PRO A 28 -5.82 11.32 -9.04
N ILE A 29 -4.59 10.84 -8.86
CA ILE A 29 -4.27 9.63 -8.11
C ILE A 29 -3.60 9.95 -6.77
N LYS A 30 -3.98 11.08 -6.16
CA LYS A 30 -3.53 11.41 -4.81
C LYS A 30 -4.08 10.41 -3.80
N ALA A 31 -3.18 9.79 -3.05
CA ALA A 31 -3.52 8.89 -1.95
C ALA A 31 -2.38 8.89 -0.91
N ASP A 32 -2.72 8.63 0.34
CA ASP A 32 -1.74 8.56 1.43
C ASP A 32 -1.27 7.10 1.64
N PRO A 33 -0.01 6.77 1.32
CA PRO A 33 0.53 5.43 1.55
C PRO A 33 0.68 5.10 3.04
N VAL A 34 0.77 6.09 3.93
CA VAL A 34 0.87 5.90 5.38
C VAL A 34 -0.48 5.46 5.94
N GLU A 35 -1.57 6.05 5.45
CA GLU A 35 -2.93 5.61 5.80
C GLU A 35 -3.16 4.14 5.40
N PHE A 36 -2.71 3.76 4.20
CA PHE A 36 -2.75 2.37 3.73
C PHE A 36 -1.94 1.44 4.63
N GLN A 37 -0.70 1.81 4.97
CA GLN A 37 0.15 1.03 5.87
C GLN A 37 -0.54 0.79 7.22
N GLN A 38 -1.03 1.84 7.87
CA GLN A 38 -1.71 1.72 9.17
C GLN A 38 -2.93 0.81 9.14
N LYS A 39 -3.72 0.86 8.06
CA LYS A 39 -4.90 0.00 7.90
C LYS A 39 -4.51 -1.46 7.62
N ALA A 40 -3.50 -1.69 6.79
CA ALA A 40 -3.01 -3.02 6.47
C ALA A 40 -2.32 -3.70 7.67
N GLU A 41 -1.55 -2.95 8.46
CA GLU A 41 -0.87 -3.46 9.67
C GLU A 41 -1.86 -3.94 10.74
N LYS A 42 -3.03 -3.31 10.85
CA LYS A 42 -4.14 -3.80 11.70
C LYS A 42 -4.66 -5.18 11.28
N LEU A 43 -4.41 -5.59 10.04
CA LEU A 43 -4.74 -6.91 9.51
C LEU A 43 -3.57 -7.90 9.65
N GLY A 44 -2.46 -7.49 10.28
CA GLY A 44 -1.24 -8.29 10.41
C GLY A 44 -0.42 -8.39 9.12
N ILE A 45 -0.63 -7.45 8.18
CA ILE A 45 0.06 -7.41 6.90
C ILE A 45 1.20 -6.40 6.98
N VAL A 46 2.40 -6.83 6.63
CA VAL A 46 3.59 -5.97 6.61
C VAL A 46 3.55 -5.12 5.35
N VAL A 47 3.66 -3.79 5.50
CA VAL A 47 3.68 -2.87 4.36
C VAL A 47 5.04 -2.20 4.24
N THR A 48 5.64 -2.30 3.05
CA THR A 48 6.88 -1.58 2.71
C THR A 48 6.54 -0.47 1.74
N ILE A 49 6.71 0.78 2.16
CA ILE A 49 6.56 1.96 1.29
C ILE A 49 7.92 2.22 0.64
N PRO A 50 8.07 2.03 -0.68
CA PRO A 50 9.35 2.21 -1.34
C PRO A 50 9.64 3.69 -1.56
N GLU A 51 10.92 4.06 -1.46
CA GLU A 51 11.40 5.36 -1.92
C GLU A 51 11.46 5.38 -3.46
N ILE A 52 11.19 6.53 -4.05
CA ILE A 52 11.25 6.73 -5.51
C ILE A 52 12.68 6.46 -6.00
N GLU A 53 12.81 5.73 -7.10
CA GLU A 53 14.09 5.37 -7.76
C GLU A 53 15.06 4.51 -6.94
N LYS A 54 14.65 4.00 -5.77
CA LYS A 54 15.48 3.12 -4.96
C LYS A 54 15.01 1.67 -5.00
N THR A 55 15.97 0.75 -5.10
CA THR A 55 15.72 -0.68 -4.91
C THR A 55 15.56 -0.98 -3.43
N PHE A 56 14.59 -1.81 -3.09
CA PHE A 56 14.43 -2.39 -1.76
C PHE A 56 14.45 -3.91 -1.86
N LYS A 57 14.68 -4.58 -0.73
CA LYS A 57 14.67 -6.04 -0.61
C LYS A 57 13.52 -6.45 0.31
N VAL A 58 12.85 -7.53 -0.07
CA VAL A 58 11.73 -8.15 0.64
C VAL A 58 12.18 -9.48 1.20
#